data_AF-A0A815WTK1-F1
#
_entry.id   AF-A0A815WTK1-F1
#
_cell.length_a   1.000
_cell.length_b   1.000
_cell.length_c   1.000
_cell.angle_alpha   90.00
_cell.angle_beta   90.00
_cell.angle_gamma   90.00
#
_symmetry.space_group_name_H-M   'P 1'
#
loop_
_entity.id
_entity.type
_entity.pdbx_description
1 polymer ?
#
loop_
_entity_poly.entity_id
_entity_poly.type
_entity_poly.pdbx_seq_one_letter_code
_entity_poly.pdbx_strand_id
1 'polypeptide(L)'
;MEWNPPNECLYVVLNQILRSPNREQRLRPWYLYLKLFLNALFRLPALNTIVFRGVKLHMNENYIRGEIVHWWGFSSCTISLDVLNSDQFLGRTGDRTSV
;
A
#
# COMPACT_ATOMS: atom_id res chain seq x y z
N MET A 1 17.08 -6.59 -1.48
CA MET A 1 17.48 -5.33 -2.15
C MET A 1 16.91 -4.20 -1.30
N GLU A 2 17.65 -3.78 -0.28
CA GLU A 2 17.19 -2.76 0.66
C GLU A 2 17.55 -1.38 0.10
N TRP A 3 16.52 -0.54 -0.10
CA TRP A 3 16.72 0.83 -0.51
C TRP A 3 17.22 1.64 0.69
N ASN A 4 18.29 2.41 0.49
CA ASN A 4 18.82 3.31 1.51
C ASN A 4 18.84 4.75 0.95
N PRO A 5 17.99 5.67 1.45
CA PRO A 5 17.09 5.50 2.60
C PRO A 5 15.74 4.81 2.23
N PRO A 6 15.09 4.10 3.17
CA PRO A 6 13.91 3.27 2.88
C PRO A 6 12.66 4.06 2.49
N ASN A 7 12.60 5.34 2.88
CA ASN A 7 11.54 6.29 2.51
C ASN A 7 11.60 6.75 1.05
N GLU A 8 12.69 6.44 0.33
CA GLU A 8 12.85 6.78 -1.08
C GLU A 8 12.66 5.56 -2.00
N CYS A 9 12.27 4.42 -1.44
CA CYS A 9 12.00 3.25 -2.25
C CYS A 9 10.81 3.48 -3.20
N LEU A 10 10.86 2.77 -4.32
CA LEU A 10 9.85 2.82 -5.39
C LEU A 10 8.41 2.78 -4.86
N TYR A 11 8.11 1.85 -3.95
CA TYR A 11 6.78 1.71 -3.36
C TYR A 11 6.36 2.95 -2.56
N VAL A 12 7.27 3.51 -1.75
CA VAL A 12 6.96 4.68 -0.91
C VAL A 12 6.75 5.91 -1.78
N VAL A 13 7.68 6.20 -2.69
CA VAL A 13 7.63 7.38 -3.56
C VAL A 13 6.39 7.35 -4.46
N LEU A 14 6.13 6.22 -5.13
CA LEU A 14 4.98 6.09 -6.02
C LEU A 14 3.67 6.24 -5.25
N ASN A 15 3.55 5.62 -4.08
CA ASN A 15 2.32 5.73 -3.28
C ASN A 15 2.12 7.12 -2.67
N GLN A 16 3.19 7.86 -2.37
CA GLN A 16 3.09 9.28 -1.98
C GLN A 16 2.54 10.12 -3.14
N ILE A 17 3.03 9.90 -4.36
CA ILE A 17 2.56 10.60 -5.56
C ILE A 17 1.09 10.27 -5.82
N LEU A 18 0.72 9.00 -5.72
CA LEU A 18 -0.65 8.54 -5.94
C LEU A 18 -1.66 9.15 -4.96
N ARG A 19 -1.26 9.43 -3.71
CA ARG A 19 -2.09 10.09 -2.68
C ARG A 19 -2.12 11.62 -2.78
N SER A 20 -1.23 12.21 -3.57
CA SER A 20 -1.10 13.67 -3.72
C SER A 20 -2.35 14.27 -4.39
N PRO A 21 -2.81 15.46 -4.01
CA PRO A 21 -3.89 16.16 -4.71
C PRO A 21 -3.49 16.46 -6.16
N ASN A 22 -2.23 16.84 -6.40
CA ASN A 22 -1.67 17.04 -7.75
C ASN A 22 -1.12 15.74 -8.40
N ARG A 23 -1.81 14.60 -8.22
CA ARG A 23 -1.35 13.31 -8.74
C ARG A 23 -1.23 13.29 -10.26
N GLU A 24 -2.14 13.96 -10.98
CA GLU A 24 -2.22 13.87 -12.44
C GLU A 24 -0.94 14.39 -13.11
N GLN A 25 -0.43 15.54 -12.65
CA GLN A 25 0.82 16.08 -13.19
C GLN A 25 2.02 15.25 -12.73
N ARG A 26 2.03 14.82 -11.47
CA ARG A 26 3.15 14.08 -10.87
C ARG A 26 3.28 12.64 -11.35
N LEU A 27 2.22 12.05 -11.88
CA LEU A 27 2.23 10.69 -12.42
C LEU A 27 2.75 10.60 -13.85
N ARG A 28 2.83 11.71 -14.60
CA ARG A 28 3.29 11.70 -16.00
C ARG A 28 4.63 10.97 -16.21
N PRO A 29 5.66 11.16 -15.38
CA PRO A 29 6.92 10.43 -15.51
C PRO A 29 6.80 8.91 -15.25
N TRP A 30 5.73 8.49 -14.58
CA TRP A 30 5.50 7.11 -14.16
C TRP A 30 4.65 6.29 -15.13
N TYR A 31 4.10 6.90 -16.19
CA TYR A 31 3.12 6.23 -17.06
C TYR A 31 3.65 4.94 -17.70
N LEU A 32 4.89 4.93 -18.19
CA LEU A 32 5.48 3.73 -18.78
C LEU A 32 5.70 2.64 -17.72
N TYR A 33 6.16 3.03 -16.54
CA TYR A 33 6.31 2.11 -15.42
C TYR A 33 4.97 1.54 -14.97
N LEU A 34 3.95 2.38 -14.78
CA LEU A 34 2.60 1.97 -14.39
C LEU A 34 1.98 1.06 -15.44
N LYS A 35 2.15 1.38 -16.73
CA LYS A 35 1.71 0.50 -17.81
C LYS A 35 2.36 -0.86 -17.68
N LEU A 36 3.68 -0.94 -17.55
CA LEU A 36 4.40 -2.19 -17.38
C LEU A 36 3.92 -2.98 -16.14
N PHE A 37 3.88 -2.31 -15.00
CA PHE A 37 3.54 -2.90 -13.71
C PHE A 37 2.10 -3.42 -13.68
N LEU A 38 1.14 -2.62 -14.13
CA LEU A 38 -0.26 -3.04 -14.21
C LEU A 38 -0.45 -4.18 -15.22
N ASN A 39 0.21 -4.13 -16.38
CA ASN A 39 0.16 -5.23 -17.35
C ASN A 39 0.72 -6.54 -16.76
N ALA A 40 1.79 -6.47 -15.98
CA ALA A 40 2.32 -7.63 -15.29
C ALA A 40 1.34 -8.15 -14.23
N LEU A 41 0.76 -7.25 -13.43
CA LEU A 41 -0.22 -7.60 -12.40
C LEU A 41 -1.46 -8.29 -12.98
N PHE A 42 -2.01 -7.77 -14.08
CA PHE A 42 -3.18 -8.35 -14.76
C PHE A 42 -2.91 -9.72 -15.42
N ARG A 43 -1.64 -10.09 -15.60
CA ARG A 43 -1.25 -11.43 -16.09
C ARG A 43 -1.12 -12.45 -14.98
N LEU A 44 -1.06 -12.03 -13.72
CA LEU A 44 -1.00 -12.94 -12.59
C LEU A 44 -2.40 -13.54 -12.29
N PRO A 45 -2.47 -14.77 -11.74
CA PRO A 45 -3.73 -15.33 -11.31
C PRO A 45 -4.42 -14.45 -10.27
N ALA A 46 -5.71 -14.19 -10.47
CA ALA A 46 -6.52 -13.52 -9.47
C ALA A 46 -6.76 -14.45 -8.27
N LEU A 47 -6.60 -13.93 -7.05
CA LEU A 47 -6.85 -14.65 -5.81
C LEU A 47 -7.95 -13.95 -5.03
N ASN A 48 -9.04 -14.67 -4.74
CA ASN A 48 -10.10 -14.20 -3.85
C ASN A 48 -9.91 -14.85 -2.47
N THR A 49 -9.35 -14.10 -1.53
CA THR A 49 -9.10 -14.57 -0.17
C THR A 49 -9.12 -13.40 0.81
N ILE A 50 -9.22 -13.71 2.10
CA ILE A 50 -8.96 -12.75 3.17
C ILE A 50 -7.45 -12.45 3.17
N VAL A 51 -7.14 -11.16 3.13
CA VAL A 51 -5.77 -10.65 3.22
C VAL A 51 -5.70 -9.62 4.32
N PHE A 52 -4.52 -9.52 4.93
CA PHE A 52 -4.24 -8.56 5.98
C PHE A 52 -3.24 -7.52 5.49
N ARG A 53 -3.39 -6.29 5.96
CA ARG A 53 -2.52 -5.18 5.63
C ARG A 53 -2.12 -4.46 6.91
N GLY A 54 -0.81 -4.38 7.15
CA GLY A 54 -0.28 -3.58 8.24
C GLY A 54 -0.24 -2.11 7.88
N VAL A 55 -0.79 -1.27 8.75
CA VAL A 55 -0.73 0.18 8.64
C VAL A 55 -0.34 0.76 10.00
N LYS A 56 0.83 1.41 10.08
CA LYS A 56 1.29 2.14 11.27
C LYS A 56 0.62 3.53 11.35
N LEU A 57 -0.70 3.55 11.32
CA LEU A 57 -1.52 4.76 11.47
C LEU A 57 -2.84 4.37 12.13
N HIS A 58 -3.31 5.19 13.06
CA HIS A 58 -4.69 5.13 13.56
C HIS A 58 -5.64 5.57 12.45
N MET A 59 -6.41 4.62 11.92
CA MET A 59 -7.41 4.90 10.91
C MET A 59 -8.83 4.58 11.38
N ASN A 60 -9.02 4.17 12.64
CA ASN A 60 -10.33 3.82 13.20
C ASN A 60 -11.38 4.92 13.00
N GLU A 61 -10.98 6.18 13.08
CA GLU A 61 -11.87 7.34 12.89
C GLU A 61 -12.27 7.58 11.43
N ASN A 62 -11.52 7.02 10.47
CA ASN A 62 -11.74 7.21 9.03
C ASN A 62 -12.47 6.03 8.36
N TYR A 63 -12.77 4.95 9.10
CA TYR A 63 -13.52 3.79 8.59
C TYR A 63 -14.92 3.77 9.15
N ILE A 64 -15.78 4.65 8.62
CA ILE A 64 -17.19 4.67 8.95
C ILE A 64 -17.88 3.53 8.21
N ARG A 65 -18.59 2.67 8.95
CA ARG A 65 -19.31 1.54 8.37
C ARG A 65 -20.35 2.04 7.37
N GLY A 66 -20.32 1.47 6.17
CA GLY A 66 -21.25 1.82 5.08
C GLY A 66 -20.68 2.86 4.12
N GLU A 67 -19.54 3.48 4.42
CA GLU A 67 -18.87 4.38 3.49
C GLU A 67 -17.92 3.64 2.53
N ILE A 68 -17.75 4.22 1.34
CA ILE A 68 -16.81 3.72 0.33
C ILE A 68 -15.45 4.39 0.55
N VAL A 69 -14.46 3.59 0.98
CA VAL A 69 -13.09 4.08 1.13
C VAL A 69 -12.30 3.86 -0.16
N HIS A 70 -11.72 4.95 -0.67
CA HIS A 70 -10.88 4.95 -1.85
C HIS A 70 -9.39 4.92 -1.46
N TRP A 71 -8.73 3.80 -1.76
CA TRP A 71 -7.30 3.65 -1.56
C TRP A 71 -6.54 4.11 -2.81
N TRP A 72 -6.07 5.35 -2.77
CA TRP A 72 -5.42 5.94 -3.94
C TRP A 72 -4.06 5.35 -4.30
N GLY A 73 -3.36 4.70 -3.35
CA GLY A 73 -2.07 4.04 -3.59
C GLY A 73 -2.22 2.51 -3.73
N PHE A 74 -1.18 1.86 -4.24
CA PHE A 74 -1.09 0.40 -4.24
C PHE A 74 -1.10 -0.16 -2.81
N SER A 75 -1.93 -1.16 -2.59
CA SER A 75 -2.05 -1.88 -1.33
C SER A 75 -1.24 -3.17 -1.39
N SER A 76 -0.17 -3.26 -0.61
CA SER A 76 0.54 -4.52 -0.37
C SER A 76 -0.11 -5.24 0.81
N CYS A 77 -0.46 -6.51 0.63
CA CYS A 77 -1.16 -7.32 1.62
C CYS A 77 -0.49 -8.70 1.77
N THR A 78 -0.82 -9.40 2.85
CA THR A 78 -0.33 -10.75 3.16
C THR A 78 -1.49 -11.65 3.58
N ILE A 79 -1.42 -12.94 3.25
CA ILE A 79 -2.33 -13.97 3.79
C ILE A 79 -1.84 -14.49 5.16
N SER A 80 -0.57 -14.27 5.48
CA SER A 80 0.04 -14.69 6.74
C SER A 80 0.05 -13.53 7.73
N LEU A 81 -0.60 -13.75 8.88
CA LEU A 81 -0.62 -12.80 9.99
C LEU A 81 0.77 -12.63 10.62
N ASP A 82 1.60 -13.67 10.58
CA ASP A 82 2.96 -13.65 11.14
C ASP A 82 3.86 -12.63 10.45
N VAL A 83 3.65 -12.40 9.15
CA VAL A 83 4.38 -11.37 8.39
C VAL A 83 4.13 -9.98 8.97
N LEU A 84 2.93 -9.71 9.49
CA LEU A 84 2.62 -8.43 10.12
C LEU A 84 3.44 -8.20 11.39
N ASN A 85 3.81 -9.25 12.13
CA ASN A 85 4.55 -9.15 13.38
C ASN A 85 6.03 -8.72 13.20
N SER A 86 6.52 -8.60 11.96
CA SER A 86 7.87 -8.09 11.69
C SER A 86 7.92 -6.56 11.76
N ASP A 87 8.99 -6.02 12.34
CA ASP A 87 9.17 -4.57 12.59
C ASP A 87 9.17 -3.73 11.31
N GLN A 88 9.47 -4.35 10.17
CA GLN A 88 9.40 -3.76 8.85
C GLN A 88 7.96 -3.40 8.43
N PHE A 89 6.94 -4.13 8.91
CA PHE A 89 5.53 -3.88 8.55
C PHE A 89 4.75 -3.24 9.69
N LEU A 90 4.30 -4.00 10.70
CA LEU A 90 3.66 -3.43 11.89
C LEU A 90 4.61 -3.46 13.09
N GLY A 91 5.42 -4.50 13.20
CA GLY A 91 6.21 -4.78 14.39
C GLY A 91 5.35 -5.18 15.58
N ARG A 92 5.99 -5.46 16.71
CA ARG A 92 5.27 -5.89 17.92
C ARG A 92 4.73 -4.73 18.76
N THR A 93 5.17 -3.50 18.48
CA THR A 93 4.93 -2.31 19.31
C THR A 93 4.42 -1.13 18.48
N GLY A 94 3.53 -0.31 19.05
CA GLY A 94 3.00 0.89 18.41
C GLY A 94 1.49 0.83 18.17
N ASP A 95 0.93 2.00 17.90
CA ASP A 95 -0.47 2.22 17.61
C ASP A 95 -0.94 1.45 16.36
N ARG A 96 -2.01 0.67 16.51
CA ARG A 96 -2.50 -0.27 15.50
C ARG A 96 -4.00 -0.12 15.28
N THR A 97 -4.41 -0.13 14.02
CA THR A 97 -5.81 -0.30 13.64
C THR A 97 -6.08 -1.81 13.52
N SER A 98 -6.62 -2.41 14.57
CA SER A 98 -7.18 -3.77 14.52
C SER A 98 -8.64 -3.67 14.06
N VAL A 99 -8.90 -4.13 12.85
CA VAL A 99 -10.26 -4.36 12.35
C VAL A 99 -10.77 -5.70 12.87
#